data_AF-A0A177BYI3-F1
#
_entry.id   AF-A0A177BYI3-F1
#
_cell.length_a   1.000
_cell.length_b   1.000
_cell.length_c   1.000
_cell.angle_alpha   90.00
_cell.angle_beta   90.00
_cell.angle_gamma   90.00
#
_symmetry.space_group_name_H-M   'P 1'
#
loop_
_entity.id
_entity.type
_entity.pdbx_description
1 polymer ?
#
loop_
_entity_poly.entity_id
_entity_poly.type
_entity_poly.pdbx_seq_one_letter_code
_entity_poly.pdbx_strand_id
1 'polypeptide(L)'
;MASSISLGITVPTLHDVERCRKDTAEVFRRLELQRQLGRHYETRLKLNSKFEKMVQQYAWLSCQQLCHQVITSFPREVRDMVYSAMLDRGHAFKNVIQLSQAAHERHLGPLSANAAAFPPLICKLGMNETKYRHCWDVKYCGEVFLKELAEMCYREKTFVFGQEDLYLLPMFLGQRLSSPENTSQNAVAPLQQVGRLRLCLRPTGNGWRFTLKTLRFLLKLQRKATIEVILDVNLVIKSGKCDIDRVITIYRPLFPLFASVKSRGHIVSFRYGSMSLGGKVGMSTIPDAVAMRTKWEWADFAQQKLTDVSPRPMIFVVTHILIVLEAFISVEPQKSNKQKRTPSRRDGS
;
A
#
# COMPACT_ATOMS: atom_id res chain seq x y z
N MET A 1 -47.23 66.77 -33.58
CA MET A 1 -45.96 67.16 -32.93
C MET A 1 -44.84 66.40 -33.61
N ALA A 2 -44.17 67.02 -34.58
CA ALA A 2 -43.04 66.44 -35.29
C ALA A 2 -41.76 67.05 -34.71
N SER A 3 -41.00 66.27 -33.95
CA SER A 3 -39.67 66.69 -33.50
C SER A 3 -38.73 66.65 -34.71
N SER A 4 -38.40 67.83 -35.23
CA SER A 4 -37.35 68.02 -36.22
C SER A 4 -36.01 67.59 -35.62
N ILE A 5 -35.57 66.38 -35.96
CA ILE A 5 -34.21 65.92 -35.66
C ILE A 5 -33.29 66.68 -36.61
N SER A 6 -32.71 67.76 -36.11
CA SER A 6 -31.57 68.43 -36.73
C SER A 6 -30.39 67.47 -36.75
N LEU A 7 -30.15 66.83 -37.90
CA LEU A 7 -28.90 66.12 -38.16
C LEU A 7 -27.82 67.19 -38.36
N GLY A 8 -27.25 67.65 -37.24
CA GLY A 8 -26.08 68.52 -37.24
C GLY A 8 -24.88 67.78 -37.81
N ILE A 9 -24.73 67.78 -39.13
CA ILE A 9 -23.54 67.27 -39.81
C ILE A 9 -22.39 68.21 -39.47
N THR A 10 -21.61 67.82 -38.47
CA THR A 10 -20.35 68.48 -38.14
C THR A 10 -19.28 67.97 -39.09
N VAL A 11 -18.71 68.88 -39.89
CA VAL A 11 -17.58 68.55 -40.77
C VAL A 11 -16.35 68.31 -39.90
N PRO A 12 -15.69 67.14 -39.99
CA PRO A 12 -14.52 66.84 -39.16
C PRO A 12 -13.39 67.82 -39.47
N THR A 13 -12.72 68.29 -38.41
CA THR A 13 -11.58 69.20 -38.56
C THR A 13 -10.32 68.44 -39.02
N LEU A 14 -9.34 69.14 -39.60
CA LEU A 14 -8.03 68.56 -39.94
C LEU A 14 -7.39 67.84 -38.74
N HIS A 15 -7.56 68.40 -37.54
CA HIS A 15 -7.09 67.82 -36.29
C HIS A 15 -7.79 66.47 -35.98
N ASP A 16 -9.08 66.32 -36.28
CA ASP A 16 -9.81 65.07 -36.08
C ASP A 16 -9.32 63.97 -37.03
N VAL A 17 -9.00 64.33 -38.27
CA VAL A 17 -8.41 63.40 -39.26
C VAL A 17 -7.01 62.95 -38.82
N GLU A 18 -6.18 63.88 -38.34
CA GLU A 18 -4.84 63.55 -37.82
C GLU A 18 -4.89 62.68 -36.56
N ARG A 19 -5.82 62.97 -35.64
CA ARG A 19 -6.06 62.13 -34.46
C ARG A 19 -6.50 60.73 -34.88
N CYS A 20 -7.50 60.60 -35.75
CA CYS A 20 -7.95 59.31 -36.26
C CYS A 20 -6.83 58.51 -36.95
N ARG A 21 -5.95 59.18 -37.71
CA ARG A 21 -4.78 58.54 -38.33
C ARG A 21 -3.76 58.04 -37.30
N LYS A 22 -3.53 58.80 -36.21
CA LYS A 22 -2.65 58.37 -35.12
C LYS A 22 -3.25 57.19 -34.35
N ASP A 23 -4.54 57.25 -34.04
CA ASP A 23 -5.26 56.20 -33.31
C ASP A 23 -5.31 54.90 -34.11
N THR A 24 -5.61 54.97 -35.41
CA THR A 24 -5.57 53.79 -36.29
C THR A 24 -4.15 53.21 -36.40
N ALA A 25 -3.12 54.05 -36.54
CA ALA A 25 -1.73 53.58 -36.54
C ALA A 25 -1.33 52.92 -35.22
N GLU A 26 -1.79 53.43 -34.07
CA GLU A 26 -1.56 52.81 -32.78
C GLU A 26 -2.27 51.45 -32.66
N VAL A 27 -3.53 51.36 -33.11
CA VAL A 27 -4.28 50.08 -33.15
C VAL A 27 -3.55 49.05 -34.02
N PHE A 28 -3.07 49.45 -35.21
CA PHE A 28 -2.29 48.57 -36.06
C PHE A 28 -0.99 48.11 -35.39
N ARG A 29 -0.27 49.00 -34.68
CA ARG A 29 0.92 48.62 -33.91
C ARG A 29 0.60 47.63 -32.79
N ARG A 30 -0.49 47.84 -32.05
CA ARG A 30 -0.93 46.92 -30.98
C ARG A 30 -1.30 45.55 -31.54
N LEU A 31 -2.01 45.50 -32.67
CA LEU A 31 -2.36 44.25 -33.36
C LEU A 31 -1.12 43.52 -33.87
N GLU A 32 -0.15 44.22 -34.45
CA GLU A 32 1.09 43.60 -34.90
C GLU A 32 1.91 43.05 -33.72
N LEU A 33 1.99 43.79 -32.61
CA LEU A 33 2.65 43.31 -31.39
C LEU A 33 1.95 42.05 -30.83
N GLN A 34 0.61 42.04 -30.80
CA GLN A 34 -0.16 40.85 -30.38
C GLN A 34 0.12 39.64 -31.29
N ARG A 35 0.22 39.83 -32.61
CA ARG A 35 0.57 38.75 -33.56
C ARG A 35 2.00 38.25 -33.35
N GLN A 36 2.95 39.14 -33.07
CA GLN A 36 4.33 38.76 -32.76
C GLN A 36 4.40 37.96 -31.45
N LEU A 37 3.73 38.43 -30.40
CA LEU A 37 3.62 37.70 -29.13
C LEU A 37 2.99 36.32 -29.34
N GLY A 38 1.89 36.24 -30.10
CA GLY A 38 1.25 34.97 -30.47
C GLY A 38 2.22 33.99 -31.13
N ARG A 39 2.98 34.45 -32.14
CA ARG A 39 4.02 33.64 -32.82
C ARG A 39 5.12 33.17 -31.86
N HIS A 40 5.56 34.02 -30.93
CA HIS A 40 6.55 33.63 -29.91
C HIS A 40 6.01 32.58 -28.94
N TYR A 41 4.76 32.72 -28.46
CA TYR A 41 4.11 31.72 -27.62
C TYR A 41 3.96 30.37 -28.32
N GLU A 42 3.50 30.36 -29.57
CA GLU A 42 3.40 29.12 -30.36
C GLU A 42 4.76 28.46 -30.56
N THR A 43 5.80 29.24 -30.86
CA THR A 43 7.16 28.71 -31.03
C THR A 43 7.68 28.12 -29.72
N ARG A 44 7.45 28.78 -28.59
CA ARG A 44 7.83 28.28 -27.26
C ARG A 44 7.09 26.99 -26.90
N LEU A 45 5.79 26.89 -27.20
CA LEU A 45 5.02 25.65 -26.99
C LEU A 45 5.53 24.51 -27.87
N LYS A 46 5.88 24.77 -29.13
CA LYS A 46 6.49 23.77 -30.03
C LYS A 46 7.88 23.32 -29.55
N LEU A 47 8.70 24.23 -29.05
CA LEU A 47 10.01 23.89 -28.47
C LEU A 47 9.88 23.12 -27.15
N ASN A 48 9.00 23.56 -26.25
CA ASN A 48 8.73 22.87 -24.99
C ASN A 48 8.24 21.44 -25.23
N SER A 49 7.27 21.24 -26.13
CA SER A 49 6.77 19.89 -26.44
C SER A 49 7.83 18.97 -27.07
N LYS A 50 8.75 19.51 -27.89
CA LYS A 50 9.91 18.75 -28.39
C LYS A 50 10.88 18.41 -27.25
N PHE A 51 11.18 19.37 -26.39
CA PHE A 51 12.07 19.19 -25.25
C PHE A 51 11.52 18.15 -24.26
N GLU A 52 10.24 18.23 -23.92
CA GLU A 52 9.54 17.25 -23.07
C GLU A 52 9.65 15.83 -23.63
N LYS A 53 9.47 15.66 -24.96
CA LYS A 53 9.63 14.35 -25.60
C LYS A 53 11.06 13.82 -25.50
N MET A 54 12.07 14.67 -25.71
CA MET A 54 13.47 14.26 -25.57
C MET A 54 13.82 13.90 -24.12
N VAL A 55 13.38 14.70 -23.15
CA VAL A 55 13.57 14.43 -21.72
C VAL A 55 12.88 13.12 -21.33
N GLN A 56 11.66 12.88 -21.81
CA GLN A 56 10.93 11.65 -21.55
C GLN A 56 11.64 10.42 -22.14
N GLN A 57 12.17 10.53 -23.37
CA GLN A 57 12.94 9.46 -24.00
C GLN A 57 14.25 9.17 -23.25
N TYR A 58 14.98 10.22 -22.86
CA TYR A 58 16.20 10.08 -22.07
C TYR A 58 15.92 9.43 -20.71
N ALA A 59 14.90 9.90 -19.99
CA ALA A 59 14.49 9.32 -18.71
C ALA A 59 14.10 7.85 -18.86
N TRP A 60 13.34 7.51 -19.90
CA TRP A 60 12.96 6.14 -20.22
C TRP A 60 14.19 5.23 -20.40
N LEU A 61 15.12 5.61 -21.29
CA LEU A 61 16.33 4.83 -21.57
C LEU A 61 17.23 4.71 -20.34
N SER A 62 17.40 5.80 -19.60
CA SER A 62 18.23 5.83 -18.38
C SER A 62 17.68 4.90 -17.30
N CYS A 63 16.35 4.94 -17.05
CA CYS A 63 15.71 4.03 -16.11
C CYS A 63 15.87 2.57 -16.54
N GLN A 64 15.67 2.28 -17.83
CA GLN A 64 15.75 0.92 -18.33
C GLN A 64 17.17 0.37 -18.24
N GLN A 65 18.18 1.18 -18.58
CA GLN A 65 19.58 0.82 -18.44
C GLN A 65 19.95 0.56 -16.98
N LEU A 66 19.49 1.41 -16.05
CA LEU A 66 19.72 1.22 -14.62
C LEU A 66 19.08 -0.08 -14.11
N CYS A 67 17.80 -0.32 -14.43
CA CYS A 67 17.10 -1.55 -14.05
C CYS A 67 17.78 -2.80 -14.64
N HIS A 68 18.24 -2.73 -15.89
CA HIS A 68 19.00 -3.80 -16.51
C HIS A 68 20.32 -4.06 -15.77
N GLN A 69 21.08 -3.01 -15.43
CA GLN A 69 22.32 -3.13 -14.65
C GLN A 69 22.09 -3.75 -13.28
N VAL A 70 21.02 -3.36 -12.57
CA VAL A 70 20.65 -3.97 -11.28
C VAL A 70 20.43 -5.47 -11.45
N ILE A 71 19.70 -5.89 -12.49
CA ILE A 71 19.41 -7.31 -12.76
C ILE A 71 20.66 -8.11 -13.11
N THR A 72 21.54 -7.57 -13.96
CA THR A 72 22.69 -8.31 -14.49
C THR A 72 23.92 -8.25 -13.60
N SER A 73 24.09 -7.17 -12.83
CA SER A 73 25.33 -6.93 -12.06
C SER A 73 25.21 -7.35 -10.61
N PHE A 74 24.01 -7.29 -10.01
CA PHE A 74 23.84 -7.60 -8.59
C PHE A 74 23.31 -9.03 -8.37
N PRO A 75 23.82 -9.75 -7.37
CA PRO A 75 23.25 -11.03 -6.95
C PRO A 75 21.85 -10.83 -6.35
N ARG A 76 21.06 -11.90 -6.29
CA ARG A 76 19.63 -11.83 -5.95
C ARG A 76 19.39 -11.18 -4.59
N GLU A 77 20.22 -11.45 -3.61
CA GLU A 77 20.13 -10.95 -2.24
C GLU A 77 20.26 -9.41 -2.21
N VAL A 78 21.21 -8.87 -2.99
CA VAL A 78 21.40 -7.42 -3.10
C VAL A 78 20.25 -6.77 -3.84
N ARG A 79 19.73 -7.42 -4.90
CA ARG A 79 18.52 -6.93 -5.59
C ARG A 79 17.32 -6.88 -4.67
N ASP A 80 17.14 -7.92 -3.85
CA ASP A 80 16.06 -7.99 -2.85
C ASP A 80 16.16 -6.81 -1.84
N MET A 81 17.36 -6.42 -1.40
CA MET A 81 17.54 -5.20 -0.57
C MET A 81 17.16 -3.92 -1.31
N VAL A 82 17.52 -3.80 -2.60
CA VAL A 82 17.13 -2.66 -3.44
C VAL A 82 15.61 -2.59 -3.56
N TYR A 83 14.94 -3.71 -3.83
CA TYR A 83 13.49 -3.79 -3.91
C TYR A 83 12.82 -3.40 -2.60
N SER A 84 13.30 -3.95 -1.48
CA SER A 84 12.80 -3.61 -0.15
C SER A 84 12.93 -2.10 0.12
N ALA A 85 14.10 -1.51 -0.15
CA ALA A 85 14.32 -0.07 -0.01
C ALA A 85 13.41 0.78 -0.91
N MET A 86 13.15 0.33 -2.15
CA MET A 86 12.21 1.01 -3.06
C MET A 86 10.77 0.95 -2.54
N LEU A 87 10.36 -0.22 -2.03
CA LEU A 87 9.02 -0.45 -1.48
C LEU A 87 8.78 0.28 -0.16
N ASP A 88 9.84 0.62 0.58
CA ASP A 88 9.75 1.35 1.85
C ASP A 88 9.87 2.87 1.68
N ARG A 89 10.74 3.35 0.77
CA ARG A 89 10.89 4.79 0.48
C ARG A 89 9.72 5.35 -0.31
N GLY A 90 9.04 4.50 -1.09
CA GLY A 90 7.74 4.83 -1.63
C GLY A 90 6.73 4.88 -0.50
N HIS A 91 6.62 6.02 0.20
CA HIS A 91 5.58 6.31 1.21
C HIS A 91 4.14 5.92 0.78
N ALA A 92 3.96 5.70 -0.52
CA ALA A 92 2.74 5.20 -1.13
C ALA A 92 2.35 3.76 -0.73
N PHE A 93 3.27 2.91 -0.28
CA PHE A 93 2.93 1.61 0.31
C PHE A 93 3.29 1.60 1.79
N LYS A 94 2.34 2.02 2.64
CA LYS A 94 2.36 1.54 4.03
C LYS A 94 2.55 0.02 4.00
N ASN A 95 3.16 -0.58 5.03
CA ASN A 95 3.35 -2.03 5.14
C ASN A 95 2.05 -2.87 5.08
N VAL A 96 0.92 -2.19 4.93
CA VAL A 96 -0.45 -2.65 4.92
C VAL A 96 -1.12 -2.12 3.66
N ILE A 97 -1.58 -3.02 2.80
CA ILE A 97 -2.27 -2.73 1.54
C ILE A 97 -3.71 -3.19 1.69
N GLN A 98 -4.65 -2.24 1.71
CA GLN A 98 -6.07 -2.54 1.83
C GLN A 98 -6.70 -2.78 0.46
N LEU A 99 -7.28 -3.97 0.28
CA LEU A 99 -7.96 -4.34 -0.95
C LEU A 99 -9.44 -4.03 -0.78
N SER A 100 -9.97 -3.06 -1.53
CA SER A 100 -11.40 -2.70 -1.48
C SER A 100 -12.11 -2.68 -2.83
N GLN A 101 -13.39 -3.05 -2.79
CA GLN A 101 -14.34 -3.27 -3.89
C GLN A 101 -14.31 -2.23 -5.04
N ALA A 102 -14.25 -0.93 -4.74
CA ALA A 102 -14.44 0.10 -5.78
C ALA A 102 -13.29 0.23 -6.80
N ALA A 103 -12.15 -0.43 -6.60
CA ALA A 103 -10.93 -0.19 -7.38
C ALA A 103 -10.30 -1.44 -8.01
N HIS A 104 -10.53 -2.60 -7.41
CA HIS A 104 -9.68 -3.76 -7.62
C HIS A 104 -10.38 -4.89 -8.39
N GLU A 105 -11.71 -4.90 -8.50
CA GLU A 105 -12.46 -5.98 -9.18
C GLU A 105 -12.01 -6.24 -10.62
N ARG A 106 -11.57 -5.21 -11.35
CA ARG A 106 -11.10 -5.35 -12.75
C ARG A 106 -9.64 -5.82 -12.87
N HIS A 107 -8.88 -5.83 -11.77
CA HIS A 107 -7.42 -5.96 -11.81
C HIS A 107 -6.87 -7.02 -10.83
N LEU A 108 -7.70 -7.59 -9.95
CA LEU A 108 -7.30 -8.66 -9.06
C LEU A 108 -7.29 -9.98 -9.83
N GLY A 109 -6.11 -10.35 -10.30
CA GLY A 109 -5.85 -11.60 -10.97
C GLY A 109 -4.37 -11.73 -11.31
N PRO A 110 -3.95 -12.86 -11.89
CA PRO A 110 -2.64 -12.96 -12.49
C PRO A 110 -2.60 -11.99 -13.69
N LEU A 111 -2.04 -10.83 -13.45
CA LEU A 111 -1.83 -9.81 -14.45
C LEU A 111 -0.46 -10.04 -15.09
N SER A 112 -0.39 -9.86 -16.41
CA SER A 112 0.89 -9.71 -17.09
C SER A 112 1.61 -8.49 -16.51
N ALA A 113 2.94 -8.56 -16.40
CA ALA A 113 3.75 -7.41 -16.04
C ALA A 113 3.42 -6.18 -16.93
N ASN A 114 3.04 -6.42 -18.19
CA ASN A 114 2.73 -5.39 -19.18
C ASN A 114 1.33 -4.76 -19.01
N ALA A 115 0.49 -5.27 -18.09
CA ALA A 115 -0.82 -4.70 -17.88
C ALA A 115 -0.69 -3.33 -17.19
N ALA A 116 -1.40 -2.32 -17.69
CA ALA A 116 -1.40 -0.98 -17.09
C ALA A 116 -1.86 -0.93 -15.62
N ALA A 117 -2.52 -2.00 -15.16
CA ALA A 117 -2.95 -2.18 -13.80
C ALA A 117 -2.01 -3.07 -12.97
N PHE A 118 -0.81 -3.39 -13.47
CA PHE A 118 0.17 -4.22 -12.77
C PHE A 118 1.20 -3.37 -12.00
N PRO A 119 1.55 -3.77 -10.76
CA PRO A 119 0.81 -4.64 -9.88
C PRO A 119 -0.61 -4.10 -9.59
N PRO A 120 -1.57 -4.98 -9.26
CA PRO A 120 -3.00 -4.69 -9.05
C PRO A 120 -3.35 -3.54 -8.08
N LEU A 121 -2.34 -2.98 -7.42
CA LEU A 121 -2.40 -2.15 -6.22
C LEU A 121 -2.15 -0.67 -6.52
N ILE A 122 -1.66 -0.34 -7.72
CA ILE A 122 -1.18 1.02 -8.04
C ILE A 122 -2.32 1.98 -8.32
N CYS A 123 -3.44 1.49 -8.85
CA CYS A 123 -4.47 2.36 -9.41
C CYS A 123 -5.13 3.29 -8.37
N LYS A 124 -5.05 3.03 -7.05
CA LYS A 124 -5.75 3.86 -6.04
C LYS A 124 -5.06 4.10 -4.69
N LEU A 125 -3.78 3.78 -4.49
CA LEU A 125 -3.06 4.15 -3.24
C LEU A 125 -2.87 5.67 -3.03
N GLY A 126 -3.64 6.53 -3.70
CA GLY A 126 -3.43 7.97 -3.65
C GLY A 126 -2.08 8.38 -4.26
N MET A 127 -1.52 7.56 -5.15
CA MET A 127 -0.32 7.85 -5.95
C MET A 127 -0.56 8.98 -6.98
N ASN A 128 -1.35 9.99 -6.62
CA ASN A 128 -1.31 11.30 -7.27
C ASN A 128 0.04 11.99 -7.01
N GLU A 129 0.84 11.49 -6.06
CA GLU A 129 2.25 11.80 -5.97
C GLU A 129 3.01 11.10 -7.11
N THR A 130 3.14 11.83 -8.21
CA THR A 130 3.80 11.50 -9.48
C THR A 130 5.19 10.87 -9.38
N LYS A 131 5.84 10.89 -8.20
CA LYS A 131 7.26 10.56 -8.03
C LYS A 131 7.61 9.09 -8.30
N TYR A 132 6.67 8.15 -8.10
CA TYR A 132 6.95 6.72 -8.21
C TYR A 132 6.11 5.97 -9.24
N ARG A 133 5.35 6.68 -10.10
CA ARG A 133 4.55 6.01 -11.13
C ARG A 133 5.41 5.21 -12.12
N HIS A 134 6.62 5.70 -12.39
CA HIS A 134 7.51 5.11 -13.38
C HIS A 134 8.15 3.79 -12.93
N CYS A 135 8.32 3.55 -11.62
CA CYS A 135 8.95 2.31 -11.15
C CYS A 135 8.08 1.06 -11.34
N TRP A 136 6.82 1.26 -11.71
CA TRP A 136 5.86 0.20 -11.98
C TRP A 136 5.41 0.14 -13.44
N ASP A 137 6.03 0.92 -14.31
CA ASP A 137 5.75 0.90 -15.74
C ASP A 137 6.83 0.05 -16.44
N VAL A 138 6.39 -1.00 -17.13
CA VAL A 138 7.28 -1.90 -17.89
C VAL A 138 8.14 -1.13 -18.87
N LYS A 139 7.63 -0.03 -19.43
CA LYS A 139 8.40 0.80 -20.34
C LYS A 139 9.69 1.28 -19.65
N TYR A 140 9.61 1.75 -18.41
CA TYR A 140 10.77 2.32 -17.70
C TYR A 140 11.66 1.26 -17.03
N CYS A 141 11.09 0.19 -16.47
CA CYS A 141 11.86 -0.77 -15.68
C CYS A 141 12.21 -2.07 -16.42
N GLY A 142 11.48 -2.40 -17.49
CA GLY A 142 11.53 -3.71 -18.13
C GLY A 142 10.78 -4.79 -17.34
N GLU A 143 10.39 -5.84 -18.05
CA GLU A 143 9.52 -6.90 -17.53
C GLU A 143 10.16 -7.70 -16.39
N VAL A 144 11.44 -8.06 -16.51
CA VAL A 144 12.14 -8.90 -15.52
C VAL A 144 12.27 -8.17 -14.18
N PHE A 145 12.73 -6.92 -14.20
CA PHE A 145 12.85 -6.10 -12.99
C PHE A 145 11.49 -5.90 -12.32
N LEU A 146 10.47 -5.57 -13.12
CA LEU A 146 9.13 -5.34 -12.61
C LEU A 146 8.51 -6.60 -11.99
N LYS A 147 8.79 -7.77 -12.59
CA LYS A 147 8.40 -9.07 -12.04
C LYS A 147 9.06 -9.33 -10.68
N GLU A 148 10.38 -9.18 -10.57
CA GLU A 148 11.10 -9.38 -9.29
C GLU A 148 10.63 -8.39 -8.21
N LEU A 149 10.40 -7.12 -8.58
CA LEU A 149 9.87 -6.10 -7.68
C LEU A 149 8.45 -6.44 -7.20
N ALA A 150 7.57 -6.92 -8.08
CA ALA A 150 6.23 -7.34 -7.72
C ALA A 150 6.24 -8.58 -6.81
N GLU A 151 7.09 -9.57 -7.09
CA GLU A 151 7.30 -10.72 -6.19
C GLU A 151 7.72 -10.27 -4.80
N MET A 152 8.63 -9.31 -4.69
CA MET A 152 9.04 -8.76 -3.40
C MET A 152 7.88 -8.08 -2.67
N CYS A 153 7.08 -7.29 -3.40
CA CYS A 153 5.89 -6.65 -2.85
C CYS A 153 4.90 -7.67 -2.24
N TYR A 154 4.64 -8.78 -2.94
CA TYR A 154 3.78 -9.86 -2.41
C TYR A 154 4.36 -10.55 -1.17
N ARG A 155 5.69 -10.62 -1.05
CA ARG A 155 6.35 -11.27 0.09
C ARG A 155 6.35 -10.40 1.34
N GLU A 156 6.64 -9.11 1.21
CA GLU A 156 6.88 -8.23 2.36
C GLU A 156 5.62 -7.52 2.87
N LYS A 157 4.74 -7.11 1.96
CA LYS A 157 3.58 -6.28 2.32
C LYS A 157 2.42 -7.13 2.84
N THR A 158 1.62 -6.54 3.72
CA THR A 158 0.47 -7.19 4.34
C THR A 158 -0.80 -6.83 3.60
N PHE A 159 -1.47 -7.81 2.99
CA PHE A 159 -2.72 -7.58 2.26
C PHE A 159 -3.93 -7.72 3.18
N VAL A 160 -4.71 -6.65 3.30
CA VAL A 160 -5.89 -6.59 4.18
C VAL A 160 -7.16 -6.80 3.37
N PHE A 161 -7.96 -7.77 3.81
CA PHE A 161 -9.30 -8.02 3.30
C PHE A 161 -10.31 -7.67 4.39
N GLY A 162 -11.17 -6.69 4.11
CA GLY A 162 -12.38 -6.46 4.88
C GLY A 162 -13.39 -7.60 4.70
N GLN A 163 -14.38 -7.71 5.58
CA GLN A 163 -15.45 -8.71 5.44
C GLN A 163 -16.16 -8.57 4.09
N GLU A 164 -16.42 -7.33 3.68
CA GLU A 164 -17.06 -6.99 2.42
C GLU A 164 -16.18 -7.33 1.23
N ASP A 165 -14.85 -7.30 1.39
CA ASP A 165 -13.87 -7.53 0.33
C ASP A 165 -13.36 -8.97 0.25
N LEU A 166 -13.79 -9.86 1.17
CA LEU A 166 -13.30 -11.25 1.22
C LEU A 166 -13.52 -11.99 -0.10
N TYR A 167 -14.61 -11.70 -0.82
CA TYR A 167 -14.89 -12.31 -2.14
C TYR A 167 -13.78 -12.04 -3.18
N LEU A 168 -12.93 -11.05 -2.96
CA LEU A 168 -11.76 -10.74 -3.78
C LEU A 168 -10.60 -11.71 -3.54
N LEU A 169 -10.54 -12.37 -2.38
CA LEU A 169 -9.43 -13.26 -2.00
C LEU A 169 -9.15 -14.35 -3.04
N PRO A 170 -10.14 -15.09 -3.58
CA PRO A 170 -9.86 -16.10 -4.58
C PRO A 170 -9.29 -15.51 -5.87
N MET A 171 -9.85 -14.38 -6.34
CA MET A 171 -9.36 -13.67 -7.52
C MET A 171 -7.92 -13.15 -7.33
N PHE A 172 -7.65 -12.54 -6.17
CA PHE A 172 -6.32 -12.11 -5.76
C PHE A 172 -5.32 -13.27 -5.75
N LEU A 173 -5.71 -14.44 -5.26
CA LEU A 173 -4.87 -15.64 -5.26
C LEU A 173 -4.79 -16.34 -6.63
N GLY A 174 -5.35 -15.74 -7.68
CA GLY A 174 -5.23 -16.23 -9.05
C GLY A 174 -6.35 -17.19 -9.48
N GLN A 175 -7.44 -17.31 -8.73
CA GLN A 175 -8.63 -18.01 -9.22
C GLN A 175 -9.20 -17.20 -10.38
N ARG A 176 -9.12 -17.76 -11.58
CA ARG A 176 -9.79 -17.20 -12.75
C ARG A 176 -11.28 -17.46 -12.65
N LEU A 177 -12.07 -16.42 -12.91
CA LEU A 177 -13.52 -16.57 -13.00
C LEU A 177 -13.92 -17.34 -14.26
N SER A 178 -13.19 -17.20 -15.38
CA SER A 178 -13.45 -17.93 -16.63
C SER A 178 -12.50 -17.47 -17.75
N SER A 179 -11.48 -18.27 -18.08
CA SER A 179 -10.92 -18.49 -19.44
C SER A 179 -9.49 -19.07 -19.35
N PRO A 180 -9.27 -20.31 -19.81
CA PRO A 180 -7.98 -20.99 -19.73
C PRO A 180 -6.98 -20.61 -20.83
N GLU A 181 -7.34 -19.83 -21.87
CA GLU A 181 -6.63 -20.03 -23.14
C GLU A 181 -5.34 -19.24 -23.42
N ASN A 182 -5.00 -18.12 -22.78
CA ASN A 182 -3.75 -17.41 -23.15
C ASN A 182 -3.16 -16.62 -21.99
N THR A 183 -2.56 -17.32 -21.03
CA THR A 183 -1.84 -16.62 -19.95
C THR A 183 -0.37 -16.61 -20.30
N SER A 184 0.15 -15.41 -20.50
CA SER A 184 1.57 -15.16 -20.59
C SER A 184 2.31 -15.85 -19.43
N GLN A 185 3.34 -16.63 -19.76
CA GLN A 185 4.23 -17.31 -18.81
C GLN A 185 4.89 -16.36 -17.79
N ASN A 186 4.71 -15.04 -17.96
CA ASN A 186 5.33 -13.98 -17.18
C ASN A 186 4.44 -13.37 -16.09
N ALA A 187 3.22 -13.86 -15.88
CA ALA A 187 2.36 -13.36 -14.81
C ALA A 187 2.90 -13.76 -13.42
N VAL A 188 3.00 -12.81 -12.50
CA VAL A 188 3.32 -13.11 -11.09
C VAL A 188 2.14 -13.84 -10.48
N ALA A 189 2.36 -15.06 -9.98
CA ALA A 189 1.35 -15.88 -9.33
C ALA A 189 1.28 -15.56 -7.83
N PRO A 190 0.27 -14.81 -7.34
CA PRO A 190 0.24 -14.39 -5.93
C PRO A 190 0.16 -15.58 -4.97
N LEU A 191 -0.46 -16.69 -5.40
CA LEU A 191 -0.53 -17.97 -4.69
C LEU A 191 0.83 -18.50 -4.20
N GLN A 192 1.90 -18.16 -4.94
CA GLN A 192 3.27 -18.61 -4.68
C GLN A 192 4.10 -17.59 -3.91
N GLN A 193 3.65 -16.33 -3.82
CA GLN A 193 4.49 -15.23 -3.35
C GLN A 193 3.97 -14.59 -2.08
N VAL A 194 2.65 -14.61 -1.84
CA VAL A 194 2.02 -13.92 -0.70
C VAL A 194 2.62 -14.40 0.62
N GLY A 195 3.26 -13.47 1.34
CA GLY A 195 3.87 -13.73 2.64
C GLY A 195 2.98 -13.37 3.83
N ARG A 196 2.12 -12.35 3.69
CA ARG A 196 1.36 -11.79 4.80
C ARG A 196 -0.07 -11.41 4.40
N LEU A 197 -1.05 -11.94 5.13
CA LEU A 197 -2.47 -11.66 4.95
C LEU A 197 -3.08 -11.18 6.26
N ARG A 198 -4.00 -10.22 6.18
CA ARG A 198 -4.84 -9.79 7.28
C ARG A 198 -6.30 -9.88 6.87
N LEU A 199 -7.10 -10.61 7.64
CA LEU A 199 -8.49 -10.92 7.34
C LEU A 199 -9.37 -10.34 8.44
N CYS A 200 -10.17 -9.34 8.12
CA CYS A 200 -11.11 -8.73 9.06
C CYS A 200 -12.47 -9.40 8.90
N LEU A 201 -12.84 -10.26 9.86
CA LEU A 201 -14.01 -11.12 9.79
C LEU A 201 -15.12 -10.64 10.71
N ARG A 202 -16.30 -10.36 10.15
CA ARG A 202 -17.51 -9.99 10.89
C ARG A 202 -18.58 -11.09 10.74
N PRO A 203 -19.37 -11.40 11.78
CA PRO A 203 -20.47 -12.34 11.65
C PRO A 203 -21.51 -11.76 10.68
N THR A 204 -21.90 -12.55 9.68
CA THR A 204 -22.93 -12.17 8.71
C THR A 204 -24.27 -12.79 9.06
N GLY A 205 -25.37 -12.08 8.80
CA GLY A 205 -26.73 -12.59 9.06
C GLY A 205 -27.04 -13.92 8.34
N ASN A 206 -26.38 -14.17 7.21
CA ASN A 206 -26.53 -15.40 6.42
C ASN A 206 -25.60 -16.55 6.91
N GLY A 207 -24.95 -16.39 8.06
CA GLY A 207 -23.98 -17.34 8.61
C GLY A 207 -22.66 -17.40 7.84
N TRP A 208 -21.82 -18.40 8.14
CA TRP A 208 -20.43 -18.48 7.66
C TRP A 208 -20.23 -19.19 6.32
N ARG A 209 -21.29 -19.67 5.65
CA ARG A 209 -21.16 -20.53 4.46
C ARG A 209 -20.34 -19.89 3.34
N PHE A 210 -20.65 -18.64 2.99
CA PHE A 210 -19.94 -17.90 1.95
C PHE A 210 -18.49 -17.61 2.37
N THR A 211 -18.31 -17.06 3.56
CA THR A 211 -16.98 -16.75 4.11
C THR A 211 -16.09 -17.99 4.15
N LEU A 212 -16.59 -19.14 4.61
CA LEU A 212 -15.83 -20.40 4.63
C LEU A 212 -15.48 -20.88 3.22
N LYS A 213 -16.40 -20.78 2.24
CA LYS A 213 -16.11 -21.12 0.84
C LYS A 213 -14.95 -20.30 0.30
N THR A 214 -14.93 -19.01 0.59
CA THR A 214 -13.87 -18.10 0.16
C THR A 214 -12.56 -18.34 0.92
N LEU A 215 -12.60 -18.46 2.24
CA LEU A 215 -11.40 -18.69 3.06
C LEU A 215 -10.73 -20.03 2.79
N ARG A 216 -11.44 -21.04 2.26
CA ARG A 216 -10.82 -22.29 1.79
C ARG A 216 -9.76 -22.09 0.72
N PHE A 217 -9.73 -20.95 0.02
CA PHE A 217 -8.66 -20.62 -0.91
C PHE A 217 -7.30 -20.43 -0.22
N LEU A 218 -7.27 -20.10 1.07
CA LEU A 218 -6.04 -20.05 1.85
C LEU A 218 -5.31 -21.40 1.88
N LEU A 219 -6.05 -22.52 1.78
CA LEU A 219 -5.43 -23.85 1.70
C LEU A 219 -4.63 -24.02 0.41
N LYS A 220 -4.90 -23.24 -0.64
CA LYS A 220 -4.18 -23.34 -1.93
C LYS A 220 -2.84 -22.60 -1.92
N LEU A 221 -2.55 -21.80 -0.90
CA LEU A 221 -1.28 -21.08 -0.79
C LEU A 221 -0.12 -22.07 -0.82
N GLN A 222 0.85 -21.84 -1.72
CA GLN A 222 2.01 -22.72 -1.88
C GLN A 222 3.17 -22.28 -0.99
N ARG A 223 3.21 -20.99 -0.64
CA ARG A 223 4.21 -20.42 0.27
C ARG A 223 3.67 -20.35 1.70
N LYS A 224 4.55 -20.59 2.68
CA LYS A 224 4.24 -20.32 4.09
C LYS A 224 3.94 -18.82 4.25
N ALA A 225 2.80 -18.54 4.87
CA ALA A 225 2.26 -17.20 5.02
C ALA A 225 1.90 -16.95 6.47
N THR A 226 2.01 -15.70 6.89
CA THR A 226 1.49 -15.21 8.17
C THR A 226 0.08 -14.66 7.93
N ILE A 227 -0.91 -15.26 8.58
CA ILE A 227 -2.33 -14.94 8.41
C ILE A 227 -2.85 -14.40 9.74
N GLU A 228 -3.07 -13.09 9.77
CA GLU A 228 -3.66 -12.38 10.90
C GLU A 228 -5.18 -12.32 10.73
N VAL A 229 -5.92 -12.95 11.64
CA VAL A 229 -7.38 -12.97 11.61
C VAL A 229 -7.90 -12.00 12.67
N ILE A 230 -8.51 -10.92 12.24
CA ILE A 230 -9.15 -9.92 13.11
C ILE A 230 -10.63 -10.26 13.21
N LEU A 231 -11.07 -10.64 14.40
CA LEU A 231 -12.47 -10.91 14.71
C LEU A 231 -13.14 -9.58 15.06
N ASP A 232 -13.94 -9.07 14.15
CA ASP A 232 -14.68 -7.82 14.32
C ASP A 232 -15.90 -8.03 15.22
N VAL A 233 -15.64 -8.12 16.51
CA VAL A 233 -16.63 -8.22 17.57
C VAL A 233 -16.33 -7.14 18.60
N ASN A 234 -17.39 -6.43 19.01
CA ASN A 234 -17.32 -5.57 20.18
C ASN A 234 -17.42 -6.46 21.42
N LEU A 235 -16.26 -6.78 22.01
CA LEU A 235 -16.21 -7.45 23.30
C LEU A 235 -16.63 -6.45 24.39
N VAL A 236 -17.80 -6.64 24.98
CA VAL A 236 -18.25 -5.87 26.13
C VAL A 236 -17.87 -6.61 27.40
N ILE A 237 -16.98 -6.01 28.20
CA ILE A 237 -16.67 -6.52 29.53
C ILE A 237 -17.65 -5.89 30.51
N LYS A 238 -18.58 -6.69 31.06
CA LYS A 238 -19.51 -6.23 32.10
C LYS A 238 -19.18 -6.94 33.41
N SER A 239 -18.95 -6.17 34.47
CA SER A 239 -18.66 -6.70 35.82
C SER A 239 -17.49 -7.70 35.85
N GLY A 240 -16.44 -7.44 35.06
CA GLY A 240 -15.27 -8.33 34.97
C GLY A 240 -15.49 -9.64 34.19
N LYS A 241 -16.69 -9.90 33.69
CA LYS A 241 -16.98 -11.04 32.80
C LYS A 241 -16.90 -10.56 31.35
N CYS A 242 -15.97 -11.14 30.61
CA CYS A 242 -15.88 -10.97 29.16
C CYS A 242 -16.72 -12.07 28.51
N ASP A 243 -17.58 -11.71 27.55
CA ASP A 243 -18.45 -12.64 26.83
C ASP A 243 -17.68 -13.44 25.75
N ILE A 244 -16.56 -14.06 26.18
CA ILE A 244 -15.65 -14.82 25.32
C ILE A 244 -16.37 -16.06 24.77
N ASP A 245 -17.19 -16.72 25.58
CA ASP A 245 -17.94 -17.92 25.20
C ASP A 245 -18.87 -17.66 24.01
N ARG A 246 -19.53 -16.49 23.99
CA ARG A 246 -20.34 -16.08 22.85
C ARG A 246 -19.48 -15.86 21.61
N VAL A 247 -18.31 -15.23 21.73
CA VAL A 247 -17.41 -15.03 20.58
C VAL A 247 -16.88 -16.37 20.06
N ILE A 248 -16.45 -17.26 20.94
CA ILE A 248 -16.03 -18.62 20.58
C ILE A 248 -17.18 -19.32 19.85
N THR A 249 -18.41 -19.23 20.36
CA THR A 249 -19.58 -19.87 19.75
C THR A 249 -19.86 -19.30 18.36
N ILE A 250 -19.82 -17.97 18.21
CA ILE A 250 -20.07 -17.29 16.92
C ILE A 250 -19.02 -17.71 15.89
N TYR A 251 -17.74 -17.74 16.25
CA TYR A 251 -16.63 -17.98 15.32
C TYR A 251 -16.20 -19.46 15.22
N ARG A 252 -16.80 -20.34 16.02
CA ARG A 252 -16.55 -21.79 16.06
C ARG A 252 -16.42 -22.42 14.66
N PRO A 253 -17.27 -22.09 13.67
CA PRO A 253 -17.20 -22.71 12.35
C PRO A 253 -15.90 -22.43 11.59
N LEU A 254 -15.15 -21.38 11.95
CA LEU A 254 -13.89 -21.02 11.30
C LEU A 254 -12.70 -21.84 11.80
N PHE A 255 -12.74 -22.33 13.04
CA PHE A 255 -11.57 -22.97 13.67
C PHE A 255 -11.09 -24.24 12.95
N PRO A 256 -11.95 -25.15 12.45
CA PRO A 256 -11.49 -26.30 11.69
C PRO A 256 -10.71 -25.91 10.42
N LEU A 257 -11.13 -24.82 9.75
CA LEU A 257 -10.43 -24.32 8.58
C LEU A 257 -9.06 -23.76 8.96
N PHE A 258 -8.98 -22.91 9.98
CA PHE A 258 -7.69 -22.33 10.39
C PHE A 258 -6.74 -23.37 11.01
N ALA A 259 -7.25 -24.42 11.65
CA ALA A 259 -6.46 -25.58 12.04
C ALA A 259 -5.85 -26.28 10.82
N SER A 260 -6.64 -26.46 9.74
CA SER A 260 -6.17 -27.02 8.47
C SER A 260 -5.15 -26.12 7.75
N VAL A 261 -5.27 -24.81 7.89
CA VAL A 261 -4.28 -23.85 7.38
C VAL A 261 -2.99 -23.96 8.20
N LYS A 262 -3.08 -24.04 9.54
CA LYS A 262 -1.91 -24.20 10.41
C LYS A 262 -1.18 -25.52 10.16
N SER A 263 -1.89 -26.62 9.91
CA SER A 263 -1.28 -27.93 9.62
C SER A 263 -0.49 -27.97 8.30
N ARG A 264 -0.75 -27.04 7.37
CA ARG A 264 0.05 -26.83 6.15
C ARG A 264 1.30 -25.97 6.38
N GLY A 265 1.57 -25.57 7.62
CA GLY A 265 2.76 -24.80 8.00
C GLY A 265 2.60 -23.28 7.90
N HIS A 266 1.39 -22.77 7.71
CA HIS A 266 1.10 -21.33 7.82
C HIS A 266 1.04 -20.89 9.28
N ILE A 267 1.42 -19.65 9.56
CA ILE A 267 1.31 -19.04 10.89
C ILE A 267 -0.04 -18.34 10.96
N VAL A 268 -0.91 -18.75 11.88
CA VAL A 268 -2.23 -18.16 12.08
C VAL A 268 -2.30 -17.51 13.45
N SER A 269 -2.67 -16.23 13.51
CA SER A 269 -2.86 -15.49 14.75
C SER A 269 -4.24 -14.82 14.77
N PHE A 270 -4.92 -14.86 15.91
CA PHE A 270 -6.22 -14.21 16.10
C PHE A 270 -6.07 -12.92 16.90
N ARG A 271 -6.82 -11.88 16.53
CA ARG A 271 -6.95 -10.61 17.26
C ARG A 271 -8.41 -10.17 17.31
N TYR A 272 -8.77 -9.38 18.30
CA TYR A 272 -10.11 -8.78 18.41
C TYR A 272 -10.06 -7.35 17.87
N GLY A 273 -11.07 -6.97 17.08
CA GLY A 273 -11.11 -5.66 16.40
C GLY A 273 -11.28 -4.47 17.34
N SER A 274 -12.14 -4.61 18.36
CA SER A 274 -12.27 -3.61 19.42
C SER A 274 -12.71 -4.24 20.74
N MET A 275 -12.28 -3.66 21.85
CA MET A 275 -12.73 -4.02 23.19
C MET A 275 -13.34 -2.79 23.84
N SER A 276 -14.56 -2.89 24.34
CA SER A 276 -15.21 -1.81 25.07
C SER A 276 -15.50 -2.23 26.51
N LEU A 277 -15.18 -1.34 27.44
CA LEU A 277 -15.49 -1.53 28.85
C LEU A 277 -16.93 -1.09 29.10
N GLY A 278 -17.80 -2.06 29.42
CA GLY A 278 -19.18 -1.81 29.75
C GLY A 278 -19.32 -1.44 31.22
N GLY A 279 -19.20 -0.15 31.55
CA GLY A 279 -19.50 0.39 32.89
C GLY A 279 -18.60 1.56 33.30
N LYS A 280 -19.02 2.32 34.32
CA LYS A 280 -18.16 3.28 35.04
C LYS A 280 -17.13 2.51 35.89
N VAL A 281 -16.19 1.84 35.25
CA VAL A 281 -15.09 1.17 35.95
C VAL A 281 -13.93 2.16 36.01
N GLY A 282 -13.47 2.49 37.22
CA GLY A 282 -12.29 3.33 37.40
C GLY A 282 -11.10 2.76 36.62
N MET A 283 -10.41 3.59 35.84
CA MET A 283 -9.44 3.19 34.81
C MET A 283 -8.17 2.46 35.31
N SER A 284 -8.04 2.12 36.60
CA SER A 284 -6.73 1.81 37.19
C SER A 284 -6.30 0.33 37.22
N THR A 285 -7.10 -0.65 36.79
CA THR A 285 -6.78 -2.08 37.08
C THR A 285 -6.95 -3.09 35.94
N ILE A 286 -6.74 -2.73 34.67
CA ILE A 286 -6.74 -3.75 33.60
C ILE A 286 -5.61 -3.50 32.62
N PRO A 287 -4.55 -4.36 32.59
CA PRO A 287 -4.11 -4.88 31.28
C PRO A 287 -3.64 -6.34 31.14
N ASP A 288 -3.26 -7.11 32.17
CA ASP A 288 -2.51 -8.38 31.91
C ASP A 288 -3.35 -9.68 31.87
N ALA A 289 -4.41 -9.78 32.67
CA ALA A 289 -5.16 -11.03 32.82
C ALA A 289 -5.93 -11.45 31.55
N VAL A 290 -6.42 -10.49 30.75
CA VAL A 290 -7.22 -10.77 29.53
C VAL A 290 -6.31 -11.15 28.35
N ALA A 291 -5.13 -10.54 28.26
CA ALA A 291 -4.13 -10.88 27.24
C ALA A 291 -3.52 -12.28 27.48
N MET A 292 -3.33 -12.68 28.75
CA MET A 292 -2.89 -14.03 29.07
C MET A 292 -3.97 -15.08 28.80
N ARG A 293 -5.21 -14.93 29.27
CA ARG A 293 -6.26 -15.98 29.14
C ARG A 293 -6.58 -16.35 27.68
N THR A 294 -6.63 -15.35 26.81
CA THR A 294 -6.90 -15.55 25.37
C THR A 294 -5.76 -16.25 24.63
N LYS A 295 -4.53 -16.23 25.15
CA LYS A 295 -3.39 -16.93 24.54
C LYS A 295 -3.35 -18.42 24.94
N TRP A 296 -3.73 -18.74 26.17
CA TRP A 296 -3.72 -20.10 26.74
C TRP A 296 -4.94 -20.93 26.32
N GLU A 297 -6.16 -20.39 26.41
CA GLU A 297 -7.39 -21.13 26.07
C GLU A 297 -7.46 -21.51 24.58
N TRP A 298 -6.84 -20.72 23.70
CA TRP A 298 -6.76 -21.03 22.27
C TRP A 298 -5.68 -22.06 21.92
N ALA A 299 -4.59 -22.10 22.69
CA ALA A 299 -3.58 -23.14 22.57
C ALA A 299 -4.16 -24.48 23.05
N ASP A 300 -4.82 -24.48 24.21
CA ASP A 300 -5.44 -25.68 24.80
C ASP A 300 -6.63 -26.18 23.97
N PHE A 301 -7.53 -25.30 23.47
CA PHE A 301 -8.63 -25.71 22.60
C PHE A 301 -8.14 -26.32 21.28
N ALA A 302 -7.06 -25.79 20.70
CA ALA A 302 -6.44 -26.35 19.50
C ALA A 302 -5.75 -27.69 19.78
N GLN A 303 -5.12 -27.83 20.94
CA GLN A 303 -4.36 -29.02 21.34
C GLN A 303 -5.30 -30.17 21.76
N GLN A 304 -6.36 -29.86 22.51
CA GLN A 304 -7.38 -30.82 22.97
C GLN A 304 -8.23 -31.40 21.82
N LYS A 305 -8.39 -30.66 20.72
CA LYS A 305 -9.04 -31.17 19.48
C LYS A 305 -8.09 -31.87 18.50
N LEU A 306 -6.78 -31.63 18.59
CA LEU A 306 -5.76 -32.35 17.82
C LEU A 306 -5.45 -33.73 18.43
N THR A 307 -5.59 -33.91 19.74
CA THR A 307 -5.41 -35.21 20.42
C THR A 307 -6.56 -36.19 20.20
N ASP A 308 -7.72 -35.75 19.70
CA ASP A 308 -8.85 -36.61 19.32
C ASP A 308 -8.65 -37.36 17.99
N VAL A 309 -7.53 -37.13 17.28
CA VAL A 309 -7.22 -37.77 15.99
C VAL A 309 -5.84 -38.43 16.04
N SER A 310 -5.81 -39.66 16.57
CA SER A 310 -4.71 -40.65 16.50
C SER A 310 -3.43 -40.37 17.33
N PRO A 311 -2.95 -41.32 18.16
CA PRO A 311 -1.73 -41.17 18.92
C PRO A 311 -0.50 -41.65 18.11
N ARG A 312 0.50 -40.78 17.95
CA ARG A 312 1.89 -41.21 17.80
C ARG A 312 2.78 -40.37 18.72
N PRO A 313 3.77 -40.98 19.40
CA PRO A 313 4.60 -40.26 20.34
C PRO A 313 5.70 -39.51 19.59
N MET A 314 5.89 -38.23 19.89
CA MET A 314 7.16 -37.57 19.63
C MET A 314 7.54 -36.71 20.83
N ILE A 315 8.61 -37.16 21.47
CA ILE A 315 9.38 -36.51 22.53
C ILE A 315 10.14 -35.34 21.88
N PHE A 316 10.06 -34.12 22.44
CA PHE A 316 11.23 -33.31 22.88
C PHE A 316 10.97 -31.78 23.01
N VAL A 317 11.54 -31.26 24.10
CA VAL A 317 12.00 -29.89 24.44
C VAL A 317 10.97 -28.75 24.48
N VAL A 318 10.40 -28.54 25.66
CA VAL A 318 9.96 -27.21 26.13
C VAL A 318 11.02 -26.69 27.08
N THR A 319 12.03 -26.00 26.56
CA THR A 319 12.93 -25.12 27.33
C THR A 319 13.79 -24.32 26.35
N HIS A 320 13.91 -23.01 26.56
CA HIS A 320 14.78 -22.04 25.85
C HIS A 320 14.20 -21.23 24.67
N ILE A 321 13.16 -20.42 24.92
CA ILE A 321 13.03 -19.09 24.28
C ILE A 321 12.45 -18.11 25.31
N LEU A 322 13.25 -17.76 26.33
CA LEU A 322 12.99 -16.62 27.23
C LEU A 322 14.29 -15.94 27.72
N ILE A 323 15.44 -16.32 27.21
CA ILE A 323 16.74 -15.70 27.49
C ILE A 323 17.37 -15.43 26.13
N VAL A 324 17.42 -14.15 25.73
CA VAL A 324 18.24 -13.53 24.65
C VAL A 324 17.67 -12.14 24.26
N LEU A 325 16.48 -11.76 24.72
CA LEU A 325 15.91 -10.41 24.47
C LEU A 325 16.10 -9.38 25.61
N GLU A 326 17.03 -9.62 26.55
CA GLU A 326 17.47 -8.60 27.54
C GLU A 326 18.94 -8.16 27.36
N ALA A 327 19.66 -8.67 26.37
CA ALA A 327 21.09 -8.36 26.21
C ALA A 327 21.42 -7.30 25.13
N PHE A 328 20.43 -6.66 24.49
CA PHE A 328 20.71 -5.71 23.39
C PHE A 328 19.99 -4.36 23.46
N ILE A 329 19.42 -4.00 24.63
CA ILE A 329 18.96 -2.63 24.89
C ILE A 329 19.72 -2.10 26.12
N SER A 330 21.02 -1.85 25.94
CA SER A 330 21.76 -0.95 26.83
C SER A 330 22.97 -0.37 26.10
N VAL A 331 22.70 0.40 25.05
CA VAL A 331 23.62 1.45 24.59
C VAL A 331 22.76 2.61 24.10
N GLU A 332 22.40 3.51 25.01
CA GLU A 332 22.03 4.87 24.63
C GLU A 332 23.19 5.79 25.07
N PRO A 333 23.77 6.58 24.15
CA PRO A 333 24.85 7.48 24.49
C PRO A 333 24.32 8.85 24.96
N GLN A 334 25.12 9.45 25.83
CA GLN A 334 25.16 10.87 26.22
C GLN A 334 24.14 11.40 27.22
N LYS A 335 24.68 11.80 28.38
CA LYS A 335 24.53 13.19 28.82
C LYS A 335 25.87 13.81 29.13
N SER A 336 26.04 14.97 28.53
CA SER A 336 27.05 15.98 28.81
C SER A 336 27.08 16.35 30.29
N ASN A 337 28.29 16.57 30.82
CA ASN A 337 28.43 17.66 31.77
C ASN A 337 29.84 18.28 31.74
N LYS A 338 29.81 19.61 31.70
CA LYS A 338 30.93 20.54 31.75
C LYS A 338 31.72 20.37 33.04
N GLN A 339 33.05 20.38 32.98
CA GLN A 339 33.83 20.99 34.06
C GLN A 339 35.23 21.45 33.61
N LYS A 340 35.38 22.78 33.64
CA LYS A 340 36.53 23.59 34.03
C LYS A 340 37.93 22.96 33.88
N ARG A 341 38.73 23.52 32.97
CA ARG A 341 40.18 23.63 33.16
C ARG A 341 40.60 25.09 33.17
N THR A 342 41.15 25.47 34.32
CA THR A 342 41.88 26.70 34.64
C THR A 342 43.20 26.80 33.86
N PRO A 343 43.74 28.01 33.66
CA PRO A 343 45.02 28.21 32.99
C PRO A 343 46.19 28.05 33.98
N SER A 344 47.21 27.30 33.58
CA SER A 344 48.49 27.21 34.29
C SER A 344 49.55 27.94 33.46
N ARG A 345 49.86 29.15 33.93
CA ARG A 345 51.07 29.93 33.66
C ARG A 345 52.32 29.10 34.00
N ARG A 346 53.35 29.12 33.14
CA ARG A 346 54.75 29.10 33.58
C ARG A 346 55.66 29.71 32.53
N ASP A 347 56.42 30.67 33.01
CA ASP A 347 57.47 31.45 32.38
C ASP A 347 58.77 30.66 32.15
N GLY A 348 59.63 31.22 31.30
CA GLY A 348 61.09 31.01 31.26
C GLY A 348 61.51 29.85 30.35
N SER A 349 62.41 30.01 29.40
CA SER A 349 63.51 30.99 29.22
C SER A 349 63.97 30.96 27.77
#